data_AF-A0A8J3ZNH8-F1
#
_entry.id   AF-A0A8J3ZNH8-F1
#
_cell.length_a   1.000
_cell.length_b   1.000
_cell.length_c   1.000
_cell.angle_alpha   90.00
_cell.angle_beta   90.00
_cell.angle_gamma   90.00
#
_symmetry.space_group_name_H-M   'P 1'
#
loop_
_entity.id
_entity.type
_entity.pdbx_description
1 polymer ?
#
loop_
_entity_poly.entity_id
_entity_poly.type
_entity_poly.pdbx_seq_one_letter_code
_entity_poly.pdbx_strand_id
1 'polypeptide(L)'
;MTVMELELARHDWAAFTGRGAATEHLPRALRHLFAATDADAVRHHAEYIRHCAADDGLLADVSPAIAAALVHGIWTGASPGRDEALDILTDIAHARVSDLEPDAYGIVSEADCMAEIARGLPVYAEILEVGEGPVDACVDLIFTCGDHDPWTRDRAISYFTQALALHRLRSHHDQLRACLTELERRG
;
A
#
# COMPACT_ATOMS: atom_id res chain seq x y z
N MET A 1 16.29 -15.72 3.56
CA MET A 1 15.06 -15.29 4.23
C MET A 1 14.93 -13.81 3.97
N THR A 2 13.93 -13.40 3.19
CA THR A 2 13.70 -11.98 2.87
C THR A 2 13.01 -11.28 4.04
N VAL A 3 12.99 -9.95 4.05
CA VAL A 3 12.28 -9.18 5.09
C VAL A 3 10.78 -9.49 5.09
N MET A 4 10.19 -9.68 3.90
CA MET A 4 8.80 -10.12 3.77
C MET A 4 8.54 -11.48 4.46
N GLU A 5 9.44 -12.46 4.37
CA GLU A 5 9.24 -13.75 5.04
C GLU A 5 9.22 -13.64 6.56
N LEU A 6 10.02 -12.73 7.13
CA LEU A 6 9.96 -12.43 8.57
C LEU A 6 8.62 -11.84 8.96
N GLU A 7 8.11 -10.92 8.13
CA GLU A 7 6.81 -10.30 8.34
C GLU A 7 5.67 -11.33 8.23
N LEU A 8 5.70 -12.19 7.22
CA LEU A 8 4.72 -13.28 7.07
C LEU A 8 4.74 -14.23 8.26
N ALA A 9 5.90 -14.52 8.84
CA ALA A 9 6.02 -15.41 10.01
C ALA A 9 5.58 -14.74 11.33
N ARG A 10 5.38 -13.42 11.36
CA ARG A 10 5.00 -12.66 12.57
C ARG A 10 3.53 -12.85 12.95
N HIS A 11 2.68 -13.22 11.98
CA HIS A 11 1.23 -13.24 12.15
C HIS A 11 0.67 -14.66 12.18
N ASP A 12 -0.36 -14.87 12.99
CA ASP A 12 -1.20 -16.06 12.92
C ASP A 12 -2.32 -15.84 11.90
N TRP A 13 -2.02 -16.09 10.62
CA TRP A 13 -2.92 -15.75 9.52
C TRP A 13 -4.30 -16.43 9.60
N ALA A 14 -4.37 -17.61 10.23
CA ALA A 14 -5.62 -18.35 10.40
C ALA A 14 -6.51 -17.75 11.50
N ALA A 15 -5.98 -16.87 12.36
CA ALA A 15 -6.72 -16.22 13.43
C ALA A 15 -7.50 -14.98 12.95
N PHE A 16 -7.14 -14.39 11.80
CA PHE A 16 -7.85 -13.22 11.27
C PHE A 16 -9.25 -13.58 10.80
N THR A 17 -10.21 -12.75 11.17
CA THR A 17 -11.58 -12.82 10.67
C THR A 17 -11.80 -11.80 9.55
N GLY A 18 -12.72 -12.10 8.64
CA GLY A 18 -13.02 -11.19 7.53
C GLY A 18 -14.05 -11.77 6.57
N ARG A 19 -14.77 -10.88 5.89
CA ARG A 19 -15.79 -11.23 4.91
C ARG A 19 -15.14 -11.53 3.57
N GLY A 20 -14.46 -12.67 3.47
CA GLY A 20 -13.83 -13.06 2.22
C GLY A 20 -12.61 -13.94 2.42
N ALA A 21 -12.67 -15.12 1.79
CA ALA A 21 -11.58 -16.08 1.65
C ALA A 21 -10.88 -16.61 2.93
N ALA A 22 -10.28 -17.79 2.81
CA ALA A 22 -9.51 -18.40 3.88
C ALA A 22 -8.15 -17.66 4.02
N THR A 23 -8.05 -16.75 4.99
CA THR A 23 -6.88 -15.90 5.27
C THR A 23 -5.59 -16.71 5.48
N GLU A 24 -5.69 -17.97 5.89
CA GLU A 24 -4.57 -18.94 5.96
C GLU A 24 -3.81 -19.12 4.63
N HIS A 25 -4.40 -18.77 3.48
CA HIS A 25 -3.73 -18.84 2.18
C HIS A 25 -3.02 -17.53 1.78
N LEU A 26 -3.21 -16.43 2.50
CA LEU A 26 -2.60 -15.12 2.19
C LEU A 26 -1.07 -15.16 2.13
N PRO A 27 -0.33 -15.83 3.04
CA PRO A 27 1.13 -15.92 2.94
C PRO A 27 1.59 -16.56 1.64
N ARG A 28 0.81 -17.51 1.11
CA ARG A 28 1.12 -18.15 -0.17
C ARG A 28 0.80 -17.20 -1.34
N ALA A 29 -0.33 -16.51 -1.30
CA ALA A 29 -0.71 -15.54 -2.32
C ALA A 29 0.30 -14.38 -2.41
N LEU A 30 0.71 -13.82 -1.27
CA LEU A 30 1.72 -12.75 -1.20
C LEU A 30 3.07 -13.18 -1.81
N ARG A 31 3.53 -14.39 -1.50
CA ARG A 31 4.74 -14.95 -2.12
C ARG A 31 4.60 -15.09 -3.62
N HIS A 32 3.47 -15.61 -4.10
CA HIS A 32 3.25 -15.77 -5.53
C HIS A 32 3.08 -14.44 -6.25
N LEU A 33 2.47 -13.42 -5.64
CA LEU A 33 2.39 -12.08 -6.20
C LEU A 33 3.79 -11.55 -6.56
N PHE A 34 4.75 -11.65 -5.65
CA PHE A 34 6.11 -11.14 -5.88
C PHE A 34 7.02 -12.09 -6.66
N ALA A 35 6.68 -13.38 -6.78
CA ALA A 35 7.45 -14.37 -7.52
C ALA A 35 6.93 -14.61 -8.96
N ALA A 36 5.68 -14.24 -9.25
CA ALA A 36 5.07 -14.45 -10.55
C ALA A 36 5.74 -13.61 -11.64
N THR A 37 5.90 -14.23 -12.82
CA THR A 37 6.51 -13.60 -13.99
C THR A 37 5.50 -13.33 -15.11
N ASP A 38 4.31 -13.91 -15.02
CA ASP A 38 3.23 -13.72 -15.98
C ASP A 38 2.11 -12.86 -15.38
N ALA A 39 1.47 -12.07 -16.24
CA ALA A 39 0.46 -11.10 -15.82
C ALA A 39 -0.81 -11.74 -15.26
N ASP A 40 -1.17 -12.94 -15.73
CA ASP A 40 -2.38 -13.63 -15.28
C ASP A 40 -2.24 -14.13 -13.84
N ALA A 41 -1.10 -14.72 -13.48
CA ALA A 41 -0.81 -15.14 -12.12
C ALA A 41 -0.71 -13.95 -11.15
N VAL A 42 -0.05 -12.86 -11.58
CA VAL A 42 0.04 -11.62 -10.81
C VAL A 42 -1.36 -11.08 -10.50
N ARG A 43 -2.20 -10.90 -11.52
CA ARG A 43 -3.59 -10.44 -11.36
C ARG A 43 -4.41 -11.36 -10.47
N HIS A 44 -4.33 -12.67 -10.67
CA HIS A 44 -5.08 -13.64 -9.87
C HIS A 44 -4.74 -13.54 -8.37
N HIS A 45 -3.46 -13.43 -8.03
CA HIS A 45 -3.04 -13.29 -6.64
C HIS A 45 -3.34 -11.89 -6.08
N ALA A 46 -3.20 -10.84 -6.90
CA ALA A 46 -3.56 -9.48 -6.51
C ALA A 46 -5.05 -9.34 -6.18
N GLU A 47 -5.95 -9.87 -7.02
CA GLU A 47 -7.40 -9.86 -6.78
C GLU A 47 -7.76 -10.58 -5.47
N TYR A 48 -7.14 -11.73 -5.23
CA TYR A 48 -7.34 -12.49 -4.00
C TYR A 48 -6.89 -11.70 -2.76
N ILE A 49 -5.69 -11.10 -2.81
CA ILE A 49 -5.16 -10.29 -1.70
C ILE A 49 -6.03 -9.06 -1.48
N ARG A 50 -6.42 -8.36 -2.56
CA ARG A 50 -7.27 -7.18 -2.51
C ARG A 50 -8.60 -7.50 -1.83
N HIS A 51 -9.27 -8.57 -2.24
CA HIS A 51 -10.54 -8.99 -1.62
C HIS A 51 -10.41 -9.34 -0.13
N CYS A 52 -9.27 -9.89 0.29
CA CYS A 52 -9.03 -10.14 1.72
C CYS A 52 -8.71 -8.86 2.50
N ALA A 53 -8.02 -7.91 1.87
CA ALA A 53 -7.56 -6.68 2.50
C ALA A 53 -8.64 -5.61 2.58
N ALA A 54 -9.44 -5.46 1.53
CA ALA A 54 -10.56 -4.54 1.51
C ALA A 54 -11.66 -5.07 0.57
N ASP A 55 -12.88 -5.18 1.08
CA ASP A 55 -14.05 -5.59 0.28
C ASP A 55 -15.06 -4.45 0.24
N ASP A 56 -15.42 -4.01 -0.96
CA ASP A 56 -16.28 -2.83 -1.20
C ASP A 56 -15.80 -1.54 -0.49
N GLY A 57 -14.47 -1.34 -0.42
CA GLY A 57 -13.86 -0.19 0.25
C GLY A 57 -13.88 -0.27 1.77
N LEU A 58 -14.20 -1.43 2.36
CA LEU A 58 -14.18 -1.67 3.79
C LEU A 58 -12.97 -2.52 4.20
N LEU A 59 -12.23 -2.06 5.19
CA LEU A 59 -11.09 -2.77 5.77
C LEU A 59 -11.51 -4.03 6.51
N ALA A 60 -10.65 -5.04 6.49
CA ALA A 60 -10.77 -6.27 7.28
C ALA A 60 -9.68 -6.34 8.38
N ASP A 61 -9.85 -7.19 9.38
CA ASP A 61 -8.87 -7.40 10.47
C ASP A 61 -7.45 -7.70 9.94
N VAL A 62 -7.36 -8.39 8.80
CA VAL A 62 -6.10 -8.77 8.18
C VAL A 62 -5.40 -7.63 7.42
N SER A 63 -6.05 -6.49 7.17
CA SER A 63 -5.51 -5.41 6.34
C SER A 63 -4.16 -4.87 6.82
N PRO A 64 -3.92 -4.60 8.13
CA PRO A 64 -2.62 -4.13 8.60
C PRO A 64 -1.49 -5.14 8.33
N ALA A 65 -1.77 -6.44 8.51
CA ALA A 65 -0.80 -7.50 8.25
C ALA A 65 -0.46 -7.63 6.75
N ILE A 66 -1.47 -7.48 5.88
CA ILE A 66 -1.28 -7.42 4.42
C ILE A 66 -0.46 -6.19 4.05
N ALA A 67 -0.82 -5.00 4.55
CA ALA A 67 -0.10 -3.76 4.28
C ALA A 67 1.39 -3.88 4.66
N ALA A 68 1.68 -4.40 5.86
CA ALA A 68 3.05 -4.63 6.30
C ALA A 68 3.81 -5.58 5.36
N ALA A 69 3.20 -6.71 4.98
CA ALA A 69 3.83 -7.69 4.09
C ALA A 69 4.07 -7.12 2.67
N LEU A 70 3.13 -6.35 2.12
CA LEU A 70 3.26 -5.70 0.81
C LEU A 70 4.37 -4.65 0.82
N VAL A 71 4.41 -3.78 1.84
CA VAL A 71 5.48 -2.79 2.01
C VAL A 71 6.85 -3.46 2.01
N HIS A 72 7.01 -4.56 2.74
CA HIS A 72 8.26 -5.32 2.76
C HIS A 72 8.54 -6.08 1.45
N GLY A 73 7.50 -6.54 0.76
CA GLY A 73 7.61 -7.21 -0.52
C GLY A 73 8.10 -6.27 -1.64
N ILE A 74 7.60 -5.03 -1.68
CA ILE A 74 7.96 -4.02 -2.69
C ILE A 74 9.47 -3.78 -2.77
N TRP A 75 10.19 -3.83 -1.64
CA TRP A 75 11.65 -3.69 -1.60
C TRP A 75 12.42 -4.81 -2.33
N THR A 76 11.80 -5.98 -2.51
CA THR A 76 12.48 -7.19 -3.00
C THR A 76 11.82 -7.83 -4.22
N GLY A 77 10.63 -7.37 -4.59
CA GLY A 77 9.77 -7.98 -5.60
C GLY A 77 10.12 -7.61 -7.04
N ALA A 78 9.68 -8.46 -7.98
CA ALA A 78 9.73 -8.17 -9.42
C ALA A 78 8.71 -7.09 -9.81
N SER A 79 8.95 -6.41 -10.95
CA SER A 79 8.15 -5.24 -11.35
C SER A 79 6.63 -5.50 -11.42
N PRO A 80 6.11 -6.58 -12.03
CA PRO A 80 4.66 -6.74 -12.16
C PRO A 80 3.94 -6.91 -10.82
N GLY A 81 4.51 -7.71 -9.90
CA GLY A 81 3.93 -7.91 -8.57
C GLY A 81 4.06 -6.67 -7.67
N ARG A 82 5.12 -5.88 -7.88
CA ARG A 82 5.31 -4.60 -7.20
C ARG A 82 4.24 -3.58 -7.59
N ASP A 83 3.86 -3.54 -8.86
CA ASP A 83 2.89 -2.57 -9.35
C ASP A 83 1.51 -2.83 -8.72
N GLU A 84 1.04 -4.08 -8.76
CA GLU A 84 -0.21 -4.48 -8.07
C GLU A 84 -0.13 -4.30 -6.55
N ALA A 85 1.04 -4.51 -5.92
CA ALA A 85 1.19 -4.29 -4.50
C ALA A 85 0.98 -2.82 -4.11
N LEU A 86 1.43 -1.87 -4.94
CA LEU A 86 1.21 -0.44 -4.73
C LEU A 86 -0.25 -0.05 -4.92
N ASP A 87 -0.93 -0.67 -5.89
CA ASP A 87 -2.37 -0.47 -6.08
C ASP A 87 -3.18 -1.01 -4.89
N ILE A 88 -2.85 -2.20 -4.38
CA ILE A 88 -3.51 -2.76 -3.19
C ILE A 88 -3.26 -1.89 -1.95
N LEU A 89 -2.04 -1.38 -1.77
CA LEU A 89 -1.75 -0.45 -0.67
C LEU A 89 -2.57 0.84 -0.78
N THR A 90 -2.76 1.32 -2.01
CA THR A 90 -3.62 2.47 -2.29
C THR A 90 -5.06 2.17 -1.91
N ASP A 91 -5.59 1.01 -2.31
CA ASP A 91 -6.94 0.57 -1.93
C ASP A 91 -7.12 0.50 -0.40
N ILE A 92 -6.13 -0.06 0.32
CA ILE A 92 -6.14 -0.11 1.79
C ILE A 92 -6.09 1.30 2.40
N ALA A 93 -5.30 2.22 1.82
CA ALA A 93 -5.16 3.58 2.33
C ALA A 93 -6.47 4.39 2.23
N HIS A 94 -7.30 4.12 1.22
CA HIS A 94 -8.60 4.79 1.00
C HIS A 94 -9.79 4.04 1.59
N ALA A 95 -9.61 2.79 2.01
CA ALA A 95 -10.66 1.99 2.63
C ALA A 95 -10.98 2.48 4.05
N ARG A 96 -12.18 2.13 4.53
CA ARG A 96 -12.73 2.59 5.81
C ARG A 96 -13.11 1.43 6.71
N VAL A 97 -13.16 1.65 8.02
CA VAL A 97 -13.72 0.66 8.94
C VAL A 97 -15.25 0.61 8.81
N SER A 98 -15.81 -0.59 8.82
CA SER A 98 -17.27 -0.78 8.78
C SER A 98 -17.91 -0.42 10.12
N ASP A 99 -18.75 0.62 10.14
CA ASP A 99 -19.58 0.96 11.30
C ASP A 99 -20.81 0.05 11.45
N LEU A 100 -21.22 -0.62 10.37
CA LEU A 100 -22.49 -1.34 10.28
C LEU A 100 -22.37 -2.83 10.54
N GLU A 101 -21.24 -3.43 10.17
CA GLU A 101 -21.01 -4.88 10.25
C GLU A 101 -19.61 -5.20 10.86
N PRO A 102 -19.29 -4.72 12.07
CA PRO A 102 -17.96 -4.92 12.66
C PRO A 102 -17.59 -6.41 12.82
N ASP A 103 -18.57 -7.26 13.13
CA ASP A 103 -18.34 -8.71 13.27
C ASP A 103 -18.02 -9.41 11.94
N ALA A 104 -18.44 -8.83 10.81
CA ALA A 104 -18.20 -9.43 9.49
C ALA A 104 -16.77 -9.18 9.00
N TYR A 105 -16.19 -8.04 9.36
CA TYR A 105 -14.86 -7.61 8.92
C TYR A 105 -13.79 -7.78 9.99
N GLY A 106 -14.18 -8.06 11.23
CA GLY A 106 -13.28 -8.17 12.37
C GLY A 106 -12.85 -6.81 12.93
N ILE A 107 -11.95 -6.83 13.92
CA ILE A 107 -11.52 -5.62 14.63
C ILE A 107 -10.32 -5.03 13.89
N VAL A 108 -10.52 -3.95 13.15
CA VAL A 108 -9.46 -3.27 12.38
C VAL A 108 -9.37 -1.78 12.72
N SER A 109 -8.16 -1.23 12.61
CA SER A 109 -7.84 0.17 12.87
C SER A 109 -7.25 0.81 11.61
N GLU A 110 -7.88 1.89 11.12
CA GLU A 110 -7.35 2.69 9.99
C GLU A 110 -5.94 3.21 10.31
N ALA A 111 -5.72 3.61 11.57
CA ALA A 111 -4.43 4.12 12.03
C ALA A 111 -3.33 3.05 11.97
N ASP A 112 -3.66 1.78 12.26
CA ASP A 112 -2.68 0.68 12.17
C ASP A 112 -2.34 0.38 10.70
N CYS A 113 -3.33 0.37 9.81
CA CYS A 113 -3.09 0.27 8.35
C CYS A 113 -2.17 1.41 7.88
N MET A 114 -2.49 2.65 8.23
CA MET A 114 -1.70 3.82 7.82
C MET A 114 -0.30 3.81 8.41
N ALA A 115 -0.12 3.35 9.65
CA ALA A 115 1.19 3.20 10.26
C ALA A 115 2.07 2.19 9.52
N GLU A 116 1.50 1.10 9.00
CA GLU A 116 2.21 0.12 8.19
C GLU A 116 2.52 0.68 6.79
N ILE A 117 1.55 1.31 6.12
CA ILE A 117 1.72 1.94 4.80
C ILE A 117 2.81 3.02 4.83
N ALA A 118 2.82 3.86 5.87
CA ALA A 118 3.79 4.94 6.04
C ALA A 118 5.24 4.45 6.18
N ARG A 119 5.48 3.20 6.59
CA ARG A 119 6.83 2.60 6.59
C ARG A 119 7.40 2.43 5.18
N GLY A 120 6.53 2.35 4.17
CA GLY A 120 6.91 2.29 2.77
C GLY A 120 7.29 3.64 2.16
N LEU A 121 7.12 4.76 2.87
CA LEU A 121 7.36 6.10 2.33
C LEU A 121 8.73 6.25 1.61
N PRO A 122 9.86 5.74 2.15
CA PRO A 122 11.13 5.82 1.43
C PRO A 122 11.14 5.09 0.08
N VAL A 123 10.48 3.94 -0.03
CA VAL A 123 10.45 3.18 -1.30
C VAL A 123 9.51 3.82 -2.32
N TYR A 124 8.38 4.39 -1.88
CA TYR A 124 7.50 5.15 -2.78
C TYR A 124 8.23 6.35 -3.37
N ALA A 125 9.01 7.06 -2.53
CA ALA A 125 9.83 8.18 -2.97
C ALA A 125 10.94 7.74 -3.93
N GLU A 126 11.58 6.60 -3.70
CA GLU A 126 12.59 6.04 -4.62
C GLU A 126 11.97 5.69 -5.99
N ILE A 127 10.81 5.03 -6.01
CA ILE A 127 10.11 4.68 -7.25
C ILE A 127 9.67 5.96 -8.00
N LEU A 128 9.10 6.92 -7.28
CA LEU A 128 8.74 8.23 -7.82
C LEU A 128 9.98 8.93 -8.40
N GLU A 129 11.09 8.92 -7.66
CA GLU A 129 12.34 9.52 -8.10
C GLU A 129 12.77 8.88 -9.41
N VAL A 130 12.90 7.55 -9.50
CA VAL A 130 13.32 6.81 -10.71
C VAL A 130 12.36 7.04 -11.89
N GLY A 131 11.07 7.21 -11.63
CA GLY A 131 10.05 7.46 -12.65
C GLY A 131 9.76 6.23 -13.52
N GLU A 132 10.06 5.03 -13.03
CA GLU A 132 9.73 3.74 -13.65
C GLU A 132 8.79 2.98 -12.71
N GLY A 133 7.63 2.54 -13.22
CA GLY A 133 6.58 1.89 -12.42
C GLY A 133 5.33 2.76 -12.25
N PRO A 134 4.44 2.44 -11.28
CA PRO A 134 3.16 3.12 -11.09
C PRO A 134 3.38 4.43 -10.31
N VAL A 135 3.83 5.45 -11.05
CA VAL A 135 4.09 6.79 -10.50
C VAL A 135 2.84 7.35 -9.79
N ASP A 136 1.65 7.17 -10.38
CA ASP A 136 0.40 7.67 -9.81
C ASP A 136 0.10 7.08 -8.43
N ALA A 137 0.27 5.76 -8.26
CA ALA A 137 0.10 5.09 -6.97
C ALA A 137 1.13 5.58 -5.94
N CYS A 138 2.38 5.81 -6.35
CA CYS A 138 3.40 6.37 -5.46
C CYS A 138 3.06 7.81 -5.01
N VAL A 139 2.57 8.65 -5.92
CA VAL A 139 2.12 10.00 -5.59
C VAL A 139 0.97 9.96 -4.59
N ASP A 140 -0.01 9.09 -4.82
CA ASP A 140 -1.17 8.96 -3.95
C ASP A 140 -0.80 8.43 -2.55
N LEU A 141 0.05 7.40 -2.47
CA LEU A 141 0.54 6.87 -1.20
C LEU A 141 1.37 7.90 -0.41
N ILE A 142 2.27 8.64 -1.07
CA ILE A 142 3.05 9.70 -0.42
C ILE A 142 2.13 10.80 0.11
N PHE A 143 1.14 11.22 -0.70
CA PHE A 143 0.16 12.22 -0.29
C PHE A 143 -0.65 11.74 0.91
N THR A 144 -1.22 10.55 0.83
CA THR A 144 -2.08 9.98 1.87
C THR A 144 -1.32 9.78 3.18
N CYS A 145 -0.05 9.35 3.12
CA CYS A 145 0.82 9.30 4.29
C CYS A 145 0.98 10.67 4.95
N GLY A 146 1.33 11.71 4.16
CA GLY A 146 1.55 13.06 4.66
C GLY A 146 0.27 13.78 5.11
N ASP A 147 -0.88 13.38 4.57
CA ASP A 147 -2.17 13.88 5.02
C ASP A 147 -2.52 13.35 6.41
N HIS A 148 -2.36 12.04 6.61
CA HIS A 148 -2.75 11.33 7.82
C HIS A 148 -1.80 11.57 9.00
N ASP A 149 -0.48 11.67 8.77
CA ASP A 149 0.52 11.80 9.83
C ASP A 149 1.35 13.10 9.70
N PRO A 150 1.28 14.02 10.68
CA PRO A 150 2.13 15.21 10.70
C PRO A 150 3.64 14.92 10.60
N TRP A 151 4.11 13.78 11.13
CA TRP A 151 5.53 13.42 11.11
C TRP A 151 6.03 13.02 9.71
N THR A 152 5.14 12.53 8.85
CA THR A 152 5.46 12.20 7.46
C THR A 152 5.17 13.36 6.51
N ARG A 153 4.34 14.32 6.90
CA ARG A 153 3.96 15.49 6.08
C ARG A 153 5.16 16.26 5.53
N ASP A 154 6.10 16.64 6.39
CA ASP A 154 7.30 17.38 5.97
C ASP A 154 8.14 16.58 4.98
N ARG A 155 8.16 15.26 5.12
CA ARG A 155 8.84 14.36 4.18
C ARG A 155 8.10 14.29 2.85
N ALA A 156 6.77 14.15 2.86
CA ALA A 156 5.95 14.16 1.65
C ALA A 156 6.10 15.47 0.86
N ILE A 157 6.04 16.61 1.55
CA ILE A 157 6.31 17.95 0.98
C ILE A 157 7.71 17.99 0.35
N SER A 158 8.73 17.50 1.05
CA SER A 158 10.09 17.45 0.53
C SER A 158 10.20 16.56 -0.72
N TYR A 159 9.58 15.39 -0.73
CA TYR A 159 9.59 14.48 -1.88
C TYR A 159 8.89 15.08 -3.09
N PHE A 160 7.71 15.70 -2.94
CA PHE A 160 7.04 16.37 -4.05
C PHE A 160 7.81 17.57 -4.58
N THR A 161 8.44 18.34 -3.69
CA THR A 161 9.30 19.47 -4.09
C THR A 161 10.47 18.99 -4.96
N GLN A 162 11.12 17.88 -4.56
CA GLN A 162 12.22 17.29 -5.33
C GLN A 162 11.72 16.68 -6.64
N ALA A 163 10.59 15.97 -6.62
CA ALA A 163 9.98 15.37 -7.80
C ALA A 163 9.65 16.41 -8.89
N LEU A 164 9.19 17.60 -8.52
CA LEU A 164 8.92 18.71 -9.46
C LEU A 164 10.17 19.25 -10.18
N ALA A 165 11.36 18.98 -9.67
CA ALA A 165 12.61 19.33 -10.34
C ALA A 165 13.03 18.29 -11.39
N LEU A 166 12.42 17.10 -11.41
CA LEU A 166 12.81 15.99 -12.28
C LEU A 166 12.12 16.09 -13.65
N HIS A 167 12.91 16.27 -14.71
CA HIS A 167 12.37 16.37 -16.08
C HIS A 167 11.50 15.16 -16.49
N ARG A 168 11.83 13.96 -16.02
CA ARG A 168 11.09 12.74 -16.34
C ARG A 168 9.66 12.72 -15.78
N LEU A 169 9.37 13.51 -14.75
CA LEU A 169 8.05 13.58 -14.13
C LEU A 169 7.16 14.70 -14.68
N ARG A 170 7.57 15.36 -15.78
CA ARG A 170 6.83 16.49 -16.37
C ARG A 170 5.34 16.21 -16.63
N SER A 171 4.98 14.98 -17.01
CA SER A 171 3.58 14.59 -17.22
C SER A 171 2.74 14.58 -15.94
N HIS A 172 3.36 14.46 -14.77
CA HIS A 172 2.71 14.39 -13.46
C HIS A 172 2.85 15.70 -12.66
N HIS A 173 3.47 16.75 -13.23
CA HIS A 173 3.73 18.01 -12.50
C HIS A 173 2.46 18.67 -11.95
N ASP A 174 1.34 18.61 -12.67
CA ASP A 174 0.10 19.24 -12.21
C ASP A 174 -0.48 18.52 -10.99
N GLN A 175 -0.44 17.18 -10.99
CA GLN A 175 -0.82 16.36 -9.83
C GLN A 175 0.11 16.60 -8.65
N LEU A 176 1.43 16.56 -8.87
CA LEU A 176 2.43 16.81 -7.83
C LEU A 176 2.25 18.18 -7.18
N ARG A 177 1.99 19.24 -7.98
CA ARG A 177 1.70 20.58 -7.47
C ARG A 177 0.42 20.64 -6.66
N ALA A 178 -0.63 19.95 -7.10
CA ALA A 178 -1.88 19.90 -6.37
C ALA A 178 -1.70 19.24 -4.99
N CYS A 179 -1.04 18.08 -4.94
CA CYS A 179 -0.72 17.38 -3.71
C CYS A 179 0.14 18.23 -2.77
N LEU A 180 1.21 18.87 -3.30
CA LEU A 180 2.08 19.75 -2.53
C LEU A 180 1.30 20.93 -1.92
N THR A 181 0.50 21.61 -2.73
CA THR A 181 -0.30 22.77 -2.27
C THR A 181 -1.26 22.36 -1.17
N GLU A 182 -1.91 21.19 -1.29
CA GLU A 182 -2.85 20.71 -0.29
C GLU A 182 -2.14 20.37 1.03
N LEU A 183 -0.99 19.69 0.99
CA LEU A 183 -0.22 19.38 2.20
C LEU A 183 0.30 20.64 2.91
N GLU A 184 0.77 21.64 2.15
CA GLU A 184 1.24 22.93 2.71
C GLU A 184 0.11 23.72 3.38
N ARG A 185 -1.14 23.58 2.94
CA ARG A 185 -2.30 24.25 3.56
C ARG A 185 -2.70 23.66 4.90
N ARG A 186 -2.28 22.42 5.20
CA ARG A 186 -2.64 21.67 6.41
C ARG A 186 -1.60 21.78 7.53
N GLY A 187 -0.44 22.39 7.27
CA GLY A 187 0.60 22.70 8.26
C GLY A 187 0.42 24.09 8.87
#